data_AF-A0A4Q3UKW0-F1
#
_entry.id   AF-A0A4Q3UKW0-F1
#
_cell.length_a   1.000
_cell.length_b   1.000
_cell.length_c   1.000
_cell.angle_alpha   90.00
_cell.angle_beta   90.00
_cell.angle_gamma   90.00
#
_symmetry.space_group_name_H-M   'P 1'
#
loop_
_entity.id
_entity.type
_entity.pdbx_description
1 polymer ?
#
loop_
_entity_poly.entity_id
_entity_poly.type
_entity_poly.pdbx_seq_one_letter_code
_entity_poly.pdbx_strand_id
1 'polypeptide(L)'
;MHIRTRKTCRVCGSSSLKKVIDLGEQYLQGSFVKPGKELPSSRKIPCTLVRCCPEDDENACGLLQMEHSVAPEILYDSYWYRSGTNYTMRNHLKGIVDSVMSILKTK
;
A
#
# COMPACT_ATOMS: atom_id res chain seq x y z
N MET A 1 16.92 0.61 -6.31
CA MET A 1 15.78 0.62 -5.36
C MET A 1 15.87 1.82 -4.42
N HIS A 2 15.10 2.87 -4.68
CA HIS A 2 15.05 4.06 -3.82
C HIS A 2 13.92 3.88 -2.80
N ILE A 3 14.29 3.60 -1.55
CA ILE A 3 13.35 3.57 -0.43
C ILE A 3 13.27 4.98 0.13
N ARG A 4 12.06 5.54 0.22
CA ARG A 4 11.84 6.87 0.78
C ARG A 4 11.26 6.76 2.18
N THR A 5 12.00 7.22 3.18
CA THR A 5 11.45 7.46 4.52
C THR A 5 10.51 8.66 4.49
N ARG A 6 9.30 8.48 5.01
CA ARG A 6 8.27 9.50 5.11
C ARG A 6 8.44 10.25 6.42
N LYS A 7 8.59 11.56 6.30
CA LYS A 7 8.68 12.50 7.44
C LYS A 7 7.37 13.26 7.69
N THR A 8 6.40 13.10 6.80
CA THR A 8 5.11 13.80 6.83
C THR A 8 3.98 12.88 6.39
N CYS A 9 2.78 13.19 6.87
CA CYS A 9 1.56 12.49 6.51
C CYS A 9 1.22 12.67 5.03
N ARG A 10 0.90 11.57 4.34
CA ARG A 10 0.52 11.59 2.92
C ARG A 10 -0.75 12.39 2.60
N VAL A 11 -1.64 12.55 3.57
CA VAL A 11 -2.95 13.20 3.37
C VAL A 11 -2.91 14.67 3.80
N CYS A 12 -2.54 14.96 5.05
CA CYS A 12 -2.58 16.34 5.57
C CYS A 12 -1.22 17.05 5.66
N GLY A 13 -0.10 16.35 5.39
CA GLY A 13 1.24 16.97 5.42
C GLY A 13 1.84 17.17 6.82
N SER A 14 1.08 16.98 7.91
CA SER A 14 1.61 17.05 9.29
C SER A 14 2.83 16.13 9.49
N SER A 15 3.83 16.60 10.24
CA SER A 15 4.98 15.81 10.68
C SER A 15 4.76 15.07 11.99
N SER A 16 3.59 15.22 12.63
CA SER A 16 3.20 14.48 13.83
C SER A 16 2.95 13.02 13.49
N LEU A 17 4.00 12.20 13.51
CA LEU A 17 3.97 10.78 13.20
C LEU A 17 4.49 9.98 14.40
N LYS A 18 3.63 9.11 14.98
CA LYS A 18 4.03 8.16 16.02
C LYS A 18 4.08 6.74 15.49
N LYS A 19 5.12 5.97 15.84
CA LYS A 19 5.20 4.54 15.55
C LYS A 19 4.10 3.78 16.29
N VAL A 20 3.48 2.83 15.60
CA VAL A 20 2.39 1.99 16.15
C VAL A 20 2.80 0.53 16.16
N ILE A 21 3.31 0.02 15.03
CA ILE A 21 3.77 -1.37 14.89
C ILE A 21 5.11 -1.35 14.16
N ASP A 22 6.06 -2.14 14.65
CA ASP A 22 7.32 -2.41 13.96
C ASP A 22 7.47 -3.92 13.73
N LEU A 23 7.48 -4.34 12.46
CA LEU A 23 7.65 -5.74 12.06
C LEU A 23 9.11 -6.03 11.63
N GLY A 24 10.03 -5.10 11.86
CA GLY A 24 11.43 -5.23 11.45
C GLY A 24 11.61 -5.23 9.94
N GLU A 25 12.73 -5.79 9.48
CA GLU A 25 13.08 -5.79 8.06
C GLU A 25 12.42 -6.94 7.30
N GLN A 26 11.68 -6.63 6.24
CA GLN A 26 10.90 -7.57 5.44
C GLN A 26 11.34 -7.60 3.98
N TYR A 27 11.19 -8.75 3.31
CA TYR A 27 11.37 -8.83 1.86
C TYR A 27 10.17 -8.22 1.12
N LEU A 28 10.38 -7.83 -0.13
CA LEU A 28 9.28 -7.39 -0.99
C LEU A 28 8.31 -8.54 -1.24
N GLN A 29 7.06 -8.34 -0.83
CA GLN A 29 5.98 -9.27 -1.12
C GLN A 29 5.77 -9.35 -2.65
N GLY A 30 5.66 -10.58 -3.17
CA GLY A 30 5.49 -10.82 -4.61
C GLY A 30 6.79 -11.00 -5.40
N SER A 31 7.96 -10.72 -4.82
CA SER A 31 9.27 -10.95 -5.44
C SER A 31 9.77 -12.39 -5.20
N PHE A 32 9.21 -13.34 -5.94
CA PHE A 32 9.54 -14.77 -5.81
C PHE A 32 10.72 -15.20 -6.68
N VAL A 33 11.51 -16.16 -6.17
CA VAL A 33 12.52 -16.87 -6.97
C VAL A 33 11.82 -17.75 -7.99
N LYS A 34 12.21 -17.65 -9.27
CA LYS A 34 11.64 -18.45 -10.37
C LYS A 34 12.74 -19.06 -11.22
N PRO A 35 12.63 -20.35 -11.62
CA PRO A 35 13.57 -20.95 -12.56
C PRO A 35 13.65 -20.17 -13.89
N GLY A 36 14.85 -19.93 -14.38
CA GLY A 36 15.07 -19.24 -15.67
C GLY A 36 14.68 -17.75 -15.68
N LYS A 37 14.51 -17.13 -14.51
CA LYS A 37 14.29 -15.69 -14.36
C LYS A 37 15.39 -15.09 -13.49
N GLU A 38 15.56 -13.78 -13.59
CA GLU A 38 16.46 -13.04 -12.71
C GLU A 38 16.08 -13.24 -11.24
N LEU A 39 17.09 -13.30 -10.38
CA LEU A 39 16.87 -13.40 -8.95
C LEU A 39 16.21 -12.12 -8.45
N PRO A 40 15.15 -12.23 -7.61
CA PRO A 40 14.56 -11.06 -6.99
C PRO A 40 15.57 -10.34 -6.08
N SER A 41 15.32 -9.06 -5.81
CA SER A 41 16.15 -8.32 -4.86
C SER A 41 16.14 -8.99 -3.48
N SER A 42 17.31 -9.27 -2.94
CA SER A 42 17.51 -9.79 -1.58
C SER A 42 17.47 -8.68 -0.51
N ARG A 43 17.26 -7.43 -0.90
CA ARG A 43 17.25 -6.31 0.04
C ARG A 43 15.96 -6.33 0.86
N LYS A 44 16.14 -6.37 2.18
CA LYS A 44 15.04 -6.18 3.13
C LYS A 44 14.77 -4.70 3.35
N ILE A 45 13.55 -4.38 3.76
CA ILE A 45 13.04 -3.03 3.95
C ILE A 45 12.34 -2.94 5.31
N PRO A 46 12.60 -1.90 6.12
CA PRO A 46 11.91 -1.73 7.39
C PRO A 46 10.38 -1.63 7.21
N CYS A 47 9.65 -2.47 7.92
CA CYS A 47 8.20 -2.58 7.86
C CYS A 47 7.57 -2.00 9.13
N THR A 48 7.59 -0.68 9.21
CA THR A 48 7.09 0.09 10.35
C THR A 48 5.85 0.88 9.96
N LEU A 49 4.79 0.75 10.76
CA LEU A 49 3.54 1.48 10.63
C LEU A 49 3.56 2.68 11.59
N VAL A 50 3.23 3.87 11.08
CA VAL A 50 3.09 5.11 11.84
C VAL A 50 1.66 5.65 11.73
N ARG A 51 1.20 6.34 12.78
CA ARG A 51 -0.06 7.08 12.79
C ARG A 51 0.25 8.57 12.76
N CYS A 52 -0.46 9.30 11.90
CA CYS A 52 -0.52 10.75 11.98
C CYS A 52 -1.34 11.13 13.22
N CYS A 53 -0.76 11.82 14.20
CA CYS A 53 -1.29 11.92 15.57
C CYS A 53 -1.97 13.26 15.88
N PRO A 54 -3.33 13.32 15.91
CA PRO A 54 -4.08 14.52 16.27
C PRO A 54 -3.86 14.95 17.72
N GLU A 55 -3.33 14.06 18.57
CA GLU A 55 -3.04 14.36 19.96
C GLU A 55 -1.81 15.28 20.14
N ASP A 56 -0.93 15.36 19.14
CA ASP A 56 0.27 16.24 19.19
C ASP A 56 0.21 17.41 18.19
N ASP A 57 -0.71 17.38 17.22
CA ASP A 57 -0.90 18.42 16.21
C ASP A 57 -2.37 18.46 15.78
N GLU A 58 -3.04 19.59 15.99
CA GLU A 58 -4.45 19.76 15.64
C GLU A 58 -4.75 19.60 14.13
N ASN A 59 -3.74 19.76 13.27
CA ASN A 59 -3.84 19.57 11.82
C ASN A 59 -3.57 18.12 11.38
N ALA A 60 -3.19 17.24 12.31
CA ALA A 60 -2.98 15.82 12.02
C ALA A 60 -4.31 15.08 11.85
N CYS A 61 -4.36 14.13 10.90
CA CYS A 61 -5.61 13.56 10.42
C CYS A 61 -5.89 12.11 10.87
N GLY A 62 -5.05 11.52 11.73
CA GLY A 62 -5.25 10.15 12.20
C GLY A 62 -4.80 9.03 11.25
N LEU A 63 -4.30 9.34 10.05
CA LEU A 63 -3.94 8.35 9.04
C LEU A 63 -2.86 7.36 9.54
N LEU A 64 -3.16 6.07 9.48
CA LEU A 64 -2.18 4.99 9.55
C LEU A 64 -1.49 4.82 8.20
N GLN A 65 -0.16 4.79 8.19
CA GLN A 65 0.63 4.68 6.96
C GLN A 65 1.99 4.04 7.20
N MET A 66 2.60 3.49 6.15
CA MET A 66 3.97 3.00 6.22
C MET A 66 4.97 4.16 6.37
N GLU A 67 5.92 4.01 7.28
CA GLU A 67 7.06 4.93 7.47
C GLU A 67 7.96 4.95 6.22
N HIS A 68 8.11 3.81 5.56
CA HIS A 68 8.94 3.67 4.36
C HIS A 68 8.06 3.46 3.12
N SER A 69 8.43 4.11 2.01
CA SER A 69 7.80 3.92 0.69
C SER A 69 8.78 3.26 -0.27
N VAL A 70 8.32 2.21 -0.93
CA VAL A 70 8.99 1.59 -2.07
C VAL A 70 8.48 2.26 -3.35
N ALA A 71 9.37 2.50 -4.31
CA ALA A 71 9.01 3.07 -5.59
C ALA A 71 8.02 2.15 -6.35
N PRO A 72 6.91 2.68 -6.91
CA PRO A 72 5.90 1.88 -7.61
C PRO A 72 6.47 1.04 -8.75
N GLU A 73 7.47 1.57 -9.46
CA GLU A 73 8.14 0.91 -10.58
C GLU A 73 8.80 -0.41 -10.13
N ILE A 74 9.15 -0.53 -8.85
CA ILE A 74 9.73 -1.76 -8.29
C ILE A 74 8.64 -2.74 -7.84
N LEU A 75 7.58 -2.21 -7.21
CA LEU A 75 6.48 -3.03 -6.71
C LEU A 75 5.66 -3.66 -7.84
N TYR A 76 5.51 -2.95 -8.95
CA TYR A 76 4.58 -3.30 -10.02
C TYR A 76 5.24 -3.79 -11.30
N ASP A 77 6.58 -3.79 -11.40
CA ASP A 77 7.30 -4.34 -12.55
C ASP A 77 6.92 -5.80 -12.83
N SER A 78 6.92 -6.62 -11.77
CA SER A 78 6.63 -8.05 -11.85
C SER A 78 5.42 -8.42 -10.99
N TYR A 79 4.27 -7.79 -11.26
CA TYR A 79 3.03 -7.96 -10.49
C TYR A 79 2.27 -9.24 -10.88
N TRP A 80 2.17 -10.19 -9.94
CA TRP A 80 1.60 -11.52 -10.21
C TRP A 80 0.14 -11.68 -9.80
N TYR A 81 -0.40 -10.77 -8.99
CA TYR A 81 -1.76 -10.88 -8.47
C TYR A 81 -2.78 -10.63 -9.59
N ARG A 82 -3.67 -11.61 -9.80
CA ARG A 82 -4.73 -11.54 -10.83
C ARG A 82 -6.10 -11.54 -10.15
N SER A 83 -6.79 -10.40 -10.18
CA SER A 83 -8.10 -10.22 -9.54
C SER A 83 -9.21 -11.07 -10.17
N GLY A 84 -9.12 -11.39 -11.46
CA GLY A 84 -10.16 -12.10 -12.22
C GLY A 84 -10.24 -13.62 -12.00
N THR A 85 -9.33 -14.23 -11.23
CA THR A 85 -9.30 -15.69 -11.06
C THR A 85 -10.28 -16.19 -9.99
N ASN A 86 -10.62 -15.37 -9.00
CA ASN A 86 -11.48 -15.73 -7.89
C ASN A 86 -12.95 -15.32 -8.15
N TYR A 87 -13.89 -16.27 -8.02
CA TYR A 87 -15.32 -16.01 -8.21
C TYR A 87 -15.87 -14.94 -7.25
N THR A 88 -15.50 -15.00 -5.97
CA THR A 88 -15.89 -14.02 -4.96
C THR A 88 -15.41 -12.62 -5.35
N MET A 89 -14.18 -12.48 -5.84
CA MET A 89 -13.66 -11.18 -6.28
C MET A 89 -14.36 -10.68 -7.53
N ARG A 90 -14.63 -11.54 -8.52
CA ARG A 90 -15.39 -11.17 -9.72
C ARG A 90 -16.78 -10.65 -9.39
N ASN A 91 -17.49 -11.36 -8.50
CA ASN A 91 -18.82 -10.93 -8.05
C ASN A 91 -18.76 -9.61 -7.27
N HIS A 92 -17.75 -9.43 -6.42
CA HIS A 92 -17.55 -8.18 -5.69
C HIS A 92 -17.31 -7.01 -6.65
N LEU A 93 -16.44 -7.17 -7.64
CA LEU A 93 -16.17 -6.15 -8.66
C LEU A 93 -17.40 -5.85 -9.52
N LYS A 94 -18.20 -6.86 -9.87
CA LYS A 94 -19.51 -6.65 -10.52
C LYS A 94 -20.44 -5.82 -9.63
N GLY A 95 -20.51 -6.12 -8.34
CA GLY A 95 -21.32 -5.36 -7.39
C GLY A 95 -20.93 -3.88 -7.29
N ILE A 96 -19.65 -3.55 -7.45
CA ILE A 96 -19.18 -2.14 -7.54
C ILE A 96 -19.78 -1.47 -8.79
N VAL A 97 -19.72 -2.14 -9.95
CA VAL A 97 -20.30 -1.61 -11.20
C VAL A 97 -21.81 -1.40 -11.03
N ASP A 98 -22.52 -2.41 -10.54
CA ASP A 98 -23.97 -2.33 -10.33
C ASP A 98 -24.33 -1.18 -9.37
N SER A 99 -23.54 -0.99 -8.29
CA SER A 99 -23.71 0.13 -7.35
C SER A 99 -23.52 1.49 -8.01
N VAL A 100 -22.47 1.67 -8.80
CA VAL A 100 -22.22 2.92 -9.54
C VAL A 100 -23.34 3.20 -10.54
N MET A 101 -23.77 2.18 -11.29
CA MET A 101 -24.86 2.32 -12.26
C MET A 101 -26.18 2.73 -11.59
N SER A 102 -26.43 2.31 -10.34
CA SER A 102 -27.64 2.70 -9.60
C SER A 102 -27.67 4.20 -9.23
N ILE A 103 -26.50 4.83 -9.06
CA ILE A 103 -26.36 6.26 -8.75
C ILE A 103 -26.59 7.09 -10.01
N LEU A 104 -26.22 6.55 -11.17
CA LEU A 104 -26.45 7.21 -12.45
C LEU A 104 -27.95 7.17 -12.76
N LYS A 105 -28.67 8.26 -12.46
CA LYS A 105 -30.05 8.45 -12.93
C LYS A 105 -30.08 8.27 -14.44
N THR A 106 -30.70 7.20 -14.90
CA THR A 106 -31.04 7.04 -16.30
C THR A 106 -32.01 8.18 -16.64
N LYS A 107 -31.64 9.02 -17.61
CA LYS A 107 -32.58 9.99 -18.19
C LYS A 107 -33.66 9.24 -18.98
#